data_AF-A0A610C9P1-F1
#
_entry.id   AF-A0A610C9P1-F1
#
_cell.length_a   1.000
_cell.length_b   1.000
_cell.length_c   1.000
_cell.angle_alpha   90.00
_cell.angle_beta   90.00
_cell.angle_gamma   90.00
#
_symmetry.space_group_name_H-M   'P 1'
#
loop_
_entity.id
_entity.type
_entity.pdbx_description
1 polymer ?
#
loop_
_entity_poly.entity_id
_entity_poly.type
_entity_poly.pdbx_seq_one_letter_code
_entity_poly.pdbx_strand_id
1 'polypeptide(L)'
;MKVEKRTIDALADSLTFHTHHFPGTTCTVAIAVMPDGFVAGTGKSACIDPALFDSDTGYDVAVENARKDAVNRLWEMEGYRLKQAATKNTL
;
A
#
# COMPACT_ATOMS: atom_id res chain seq x y z
N MET A 1 -3.87 -23.33 -9.44
CA MET A 1 -3.01 -22.69 -8.43
C MET A 1 -3.69 -21.41 -7.97
N LYS A 2 -3.70 -21.12 -6.66
CA LYS A 2 -4.44 -19.98 -6.08
C LYS A 2 -3.54 -19.25 -5.09
N VAL A 3 -3.59 -17.92 -5.06
CA VAL A 3 -2.95 -17.11 -4.03
C VAL A 3 -3.71 -17.26 -2.71
N GLU A 4 -3.01 -17.55 -1.62
CA GLU A 4 -3.60 -17.66 -0.29
C GLU A 4 -3.63 -16.30 0.41
N LYS A 5 -4.72 -16.04 1.16
CA LYS A 5 -4.86 -14.79 1.93
C LYS A 5 -3.71 -14.61 2.92
N ARG A 6 -3.26 -15.69 3.58
CA ARG A 6 -2.13 -15.68 4.51
C ARG A 6 -0.85 -15.13 3.86
N THR A 7 -0.60 -15.44 2.59
CA THR A 7 0.56 -14.92 1.86
C THR A 7 0.47 -13.41 1.72
N ILE A 8 -0.70 -12.90 1.34
CA ILE A 8 -0.92 -11.47 1.18
C ILE A 8 -0.88 -10.75 2.52
N ASP A 9 -1.48 -11.32 3.57
CA ASP A 9 -1.41 -10.77 4.93
C ASP A 9 0.06 -10.65 5.39
N ALA A 10 0.87 -11.70 5.19
CA ALA A 10 2.29 -11.68 5.54
C ALA A 10 3.10 -10.63 4.74
N LEU A 11 2.81 -10.46 3.46
CA LEU A 11 3.45 -9.41 2.64
C LEU A 11 3.01 -8.02 3.10
N ALA A 12 1.72 -7.83 3.38
CA ALA A 12 1.19 -6.57 3.87
C ALA A 12 1.75 -6.19 5.26
N ASP A 13 2.01 -7.18 6.11
CA ASP A 13 2.62 -6.98 7.43
C ASP A 13 4.12 -6.67 7.34
N SER A 14 4.78 -7.00 6.22
CA SER A 14 6.18 -6.63 5.96
C SER A 14 6.37 -5.21 5.42
N LEU A 15 5.28 -4.50 5.12
CA LEU A 15 5.34 -3.16 4.53
C LEU A 15 5.83 -2.12 5.54
N THR A 16 6.76 -1.28 5.10
CA THR A 16 7.14 -0.06 5.80
C THR A 16 6.41 1.12 5.18
N PHE A 17 5.94 2.06 6.00
CA PHE A 17 5.23 3.24 5.53
C PHE A 17 6.07 4.49 5.68
N HIS A 18 6.15 5.29 4.62
CA HIS A 18 6.73 6.63 4.67
C HIS A 18 5.64 7.65 4.36
N THR A 19 5.65 8.75 5.10
CA THR A 19 4.66 9.81 4.96
C THR A 19 5.30 11.15 4.70
N HIS A 20 4.54 12.02 4.03
CA HIS A 20 4.91 13.41 3.84
C HIS A 20 3.65 14.27 3.92
N HIS A 21 3.65 15.20 4.88
CA HIS A 21 2.68 16.28 4.93
C HIS A 21 3.23 17.48 4.16
N PHE A 22 2.39 18.09 3.33
CA PHE A 22 2.76 19.26 2.55
C PHE A 22 2.43 20.54 3.34
N PRO A 23 3.43 21.33 3.77
CA PRO A 23 3.20 22.53 4.57
C PRO A 23 2.28 23.53 3.87
N GLY A 24 1.37 24.16 4.63
CA GLY A 24 0.36 25.06 4.08
C GLY A 24 -0.84 24.37 3.42
N THR A 25 -0.91 23.04 3.51
CA THR A 25 -2.05 22.25 3.04
C THR A 25 -2.58 21.34 4.14
N THR A 26 -3.73 20.72 3.90
CA THR A 26 -4.31 19.63 4.72
C THR A 26 -3.97 18.25 4.16
N CYS A 27 -2.99 18.17 3.23
CA CYS A 27 -2.68 16.97 2.47
C CYS A 27 -1.50 16.22 3.08
N THR A 28 -1.73 14.95 3.42
CA THR A 28 -0.67 14.01 3.77
C THR A 28 -0.69 12.87 2.76
N VAL A 29 0.48 12.55 2.21
CA VAL A 29 0.68 11.39 1.34
C VAL A 29 1.43 10.32 2.11
N ALA A 30 1.09 9.06 1.87
CA ALA A 30 1.80 7.90 2.36
C ALA A 30 2.17 6.97 1.21
N ILE A 31 3.32 6.33 1.32
CA ILE A 31 3.75 5.23 0.46
C ILE A 31 3.99 3.98 1.31
N ALA A 32 3.59 2.82 0.79
CA ALA A 32 3.85 1.52 1.36
C ALA A 32 4.99 0.85 0.59
N VAL A 33 6.06 0.49 1.28
CA VAL A 33 7.33 0.04 0.69
C VAL A 33 7.63 -1.37 1.17
N MET A 34 7.92 -2.26 0.23
CA MET A 34 8.35 -3.62 0.51
C MET A 34 9.80 -3.64 1.02
N PRO A 35 10.26 -4.72 1.68
CA PRO A 35 11.63 -4.83 2.18
C PRO A 35 12.73 -4.68 1.12
N ASP A 36 12.41 -4.90 -0.16
CA ASP A 36 13.31 -4.72 -1.31
C ASP A 36 13.36 -3.29 -1.84
N GLY A 37 12.61 -2.35 -1.24
CA GLY A 37 12.51 -0.96 -1.65
C GLY A 37 11.43 -0.68 -2.70
N PHE A 38 10.68 -1.68 -3.17
CA PHE A 38 9.59 -1.46 -4.11
C PHE A 38 8.39 -0.77 -3.45
N VAL A 39 7.86 0.27 -4.10
CA VAL A 39 6.64 0.95 -3.63
C VAL A 39 5.42 0.10 -4.02
N ALA A 40 4.92 -0.70 -3.08
CA ALA A 40 3.77 -1.57 -3.25
C ALA A 40 2.44 -0.81 -3.27
N GLY A 41 2.33 0.37 -2.66
CA GLY A 41 1.09 1.14 -2.69
C GLY A 41 1.27 2.59 -2.30
N THR A 42 0.28 3.41 -2.66
CA THR A 42 0.26 4.85 -2.35
C THR A 42 -1.11 5.27 -1.84
N GLY A 43 -1.13 6.25 -0.95
CA GLY A 43 -2.36 6.76 -0.33
C GLY A 43 -2.23 8.23 0.02
N LYS A 44 -3.37 8.89 0.20
CA LYS A 44 -3.40 10.27 0.71
C LYS A 44 -4.60 10.51 1.61
N SER A 45 -4.46 11.49 2.46
CA SER A 45 -5.56 12.17 3.15
C SER A 45 -5.60 13.63 2.71
N ALA A 46 -6.78 14.21 2.67
CA ALA A 46 -6.97 15.63 2.42
C ALA A 46 -8.22 16.08 3.17
N CYS A 47 -8.06 16.95 4.16
CA CYS A 47 -9.20 17.55 4.87
C CYS A 47 -9.74 18.75 4.08
N ILE A 48 -11.06 18.87 3.97
CA ILE A 48 -11.69 20.00 3.27
C ILE A 48 -11.63 21.30 4.07
N ASP A 49 -11.59 21.20 5.40
CA ASP A 49 -11.55 22.34 6.31
C ASP A 49 -10.20 22.38 7.06
N PRO A 50 -9.33 23.35 6.75
CA PRO A 50 -8.08 23.54 7.47
C PRO A 50 -8.24 23.81 8.97
N ALA A 51 -9.36 24.39 9.40
CA ALA A 51 -9.60 24.67 10.82
C ALA A 51 -9.90 23.40 11.64
N LEU A 52 -10.30 22.32 10.97
CA LEU A 52 -10.56 21.00 11.55
C LEU A 52 -9.46 19.98 11.21
N PHE A 53 -8.36 20.45 10.61
CA PHE A 53 -7.26 19.58 10.24
C PHE A 53 -6.53 19.08 11.49
N ASP A 54 -6.51 17.76 11.62
CA ASP A 54 -5.68 17.04 12.58
C ASP A 54 -4.62 16.25 11.81
N SER A 55 -3.35 16.55 12.10
CA SER A 55 -2.20 15.92 11.45
C SER A 55 -2.12 14.42 11.74
N ASP A 56 -2.56 14.00 12.93
CA ASP A 56 -2.47 12.60 13.36
C ASP A 56 -3.53 11.78 12.63
N THR A 57 -4.78 12.27 12.61
CA THR A 57 -5.84 11.70 11.78
C THR A 57 -5.45 11.68 10.29
N GLY A 58 -4.83 12.76 9.79
CA GLY A 58 -4.35 12.84 8.41
C GLY A 58 -3.27 11.78 8.10
N TYR A 59 -2.37 11.51 9.05
CA TYR A 59 -1.37 10.47 8.95
C TYR A 59 -2.02 9.08 8.87
N ASP A 60 -2.91 8.76 9.81
CA ASP A 60 -3.55 7.45 9.90
C ASP A 60 -4.34 7.12 8.63
N VAL A 61 -5.13 8.07 8.13
CA VAL A 61 -5.92 7.89 6.90
C VAL A 61 -5.02 7.69 5.68
N ALA A 62 -3.92 8.45 5.58
CA ALA A 62 -3.00 8.29 4.46
C ALA A 62 -2.34 6.90 4.47
N VAL A 63 -1.90 6.42 5.63
CA VAL A 63 -1.31 5.09 5.82
C VAL A 63 -2.33 3.98 5.52
N GLU A 64 -3.56 4.10 6.02
CA GLU A 64 -4.62 3.12 5.77
C GLU A 64 -4.91 3.01 4.26
N ASN A 65 -5.01 4.15 3.57
CA ASN A 65 -5.22 4.18 2.13
C ASN A 65 -4.04 3.55 1.36
N ALA A 66 -2.80 3.85 1.76
CA ALA A 66 -1.62 3.25 1.14
C ALA A 66 -1.58 1.72 1.36
N ARG A 67 -1.98 1.24 2.55
CA ARG A 67 -2.07 -0.19 2.85
C ARG A 67 -3.12 -0.88 2.00
N LYS A 68 -4.32 -0.29 1.86
CA LYS A 68 -5.40 -0.82 1.01
C LYS A 68 -4.96 -0.96 -0.45
N ASP A 69 -4.33 0.08 -0.98
CA ASP A 69 -3.78 0.07 -2.34
C ASP A 69 -2.69 -1.01 -2.50
N ALA A 70 -1.78 -1.12 -1.52
CA ALA A 70 -0.73 -2.13 -1.53
C ALA A 70 -1.28 -3.57 -1.50
N VAL A 71 -2.26 -3.85 -0.65
CA VAL A 71 -2.89 -5.18 -0.59
C VAL A 71 -3.49 -5.58 -1.93
N ASN A 72 -4.19 -4.66 -2.61
CA ASN A 72 -4.76 -4.93 -3.93
C ASN A 72 -3.66 -5.24 -4.96
N ARG A 73 -2.59 -4.45 -4.99
CA ARG A 73 -1.44 -4.69 -5.87
C ARG A 73 -0.74 -6.01 -5.60
N LEU A 74 -0.55 -6.37 -4.33
CA LEU A 74 0.06 -7.64 -3.93
C LEU A 74 -0.77 -8.83 -4.43
N TRP A 75 -2.11 -8.76 -4.36
CA TRP A 75 -2.97 -9.79 -4.94
C TRP A 75 -2.75 -9.96 -6.45
N GLU A 76 -2.69 -8.86 -7.19
CA GLU A 76 -2.46 -8.89 -8.64
C GLU A 76 -1.07 -9.46 -8.98
N MET A 77 -0.03 -8.99 -8.29
CA MET A 77 1.36 -9.40 -8.51
C MET A 77 1.57 -10.89 -8.18
N GLU A 78 1.08 -11.37 -7.04
CA GLU A 78 1.20 -12.78 -6.69
C GLU A 78 0.38 -13.67 -7.61
N GLY A 79 -0.81 -13.22 -8.02
CA GLY A 79 -1.62 -13.93 -9.03
C GLY A 79 -0.88 -14.07 -10.35
N TYR A 80 -0.25 -12.99 -10.81
CA TYR A 80 0.55 -12.96 -12.02
C TYR A 80 1.79 -13.86 -11.92
N ARG A 81 2.52 -13.81 -10.80
CA ARG A 81 3.69 -14.66 -10.52
C ARG A 81 3.32 -16.15 -10.58
N LEU A 82 2.21 -16.54 -9.97
CA LEU A 82 1.73 -17.92 -10.01
C LEU A 82 1.41 -18.36 -11.44
N LYS A 83 0.74 -17.51 -12.23
CA LYS A 83 0.43 -17.84 -13.63
C LYS A 83 1.70 -18.04 -14.46
N GLN A 84 2.69 -17.15 -14.32
CA GLN A 84 3.97 -17.29 -15.01
C GLN A 84 4.73 -18.56 -14.62
N ALA A 85 4.75 -18.92 -13.34
CA ALA A 85 5.39 -20.14 -12.86
C ALA A 85 4.75 -21.40 -13.46
N ALA A 86 3.42 -21.41 -13.60
CA ALA A 86 2.71 -22.52 -14.23
C ALA A 86 3.03 -22.65 -15.73
N THR A 87 3.16 -21.55 -16.46
CA THR A 87 3.47 -21.58 -17.90
C THR A 87 4.89 -22.04 -18.21
N LYS A 88 5.86 -21.76 -17.33
CA LYS A 88 7.25 -22.27 -17.50
C LYS A 88 7.38 -23.78 -17.30
N ASN A 89 6.37 -24.43 -16.72
CA ASN A 89 6.37 -25.87 -16.40
C ASN A 89 5.70 -26.75 -17.47
N THR A 90 5.42 -26.21 -18.67
CA THR A 90 4.72 -26.92 -19.76
C THR A 90 5.66 -27.34 -20.92
N LEU A 91 6.87 -27.81 -20.61
CA LEU A 91 7.76 -28.47 -21.59
C LEU A 91 8.09 -29.88 -21.12
#